data_AF-A0A7W0G9S8-F1
#
_entry.id   AF-A0A7W0G9S8-F1
#
_cell.length_a   1.000
_cell.length_b   1.000
_cell.length_c   1.000
_cell.angle_alpha   90.00
_cell.angle_beta   90.00
_cell.angle_gamma   90.00
#
_symmetry.space_group_name_H-M   'P 1'
#
loop_
_entity.id
_entity.type
_entity.pdbx_description
1 polymer ?
#
loop_
_entity_poly.entity_id
_entity_poly.type
_entity_poly.pdbx_seq_one_letter_code
_entity_poly.pdbx_strand_id
1 'polypeptide(L)'
;LAKLAWRRSRYLTRDPRRLAGAARRELADFLADQGVTVGASATGEELHELVRAEFGVDGRPFSRALGEARFGPPGLAVAAADGSRRELRLLQRRIRRSLTRVQRLRGFVALRSLRT
;
A
#
# COMPACT_ATOMS: atom_id res chain seq x y z
N LEU A 1 14.29 -7.04 -13.86
CA LEU A 1 13.34 -8.18 -13.93
C LEU A 1 13.38 -9.08 -12.68
N ALA A 2 14.56 -9.43 -12.15
CA ALA A 2 14.69 -10.26 -10.95
C ALA A 2 13.89 -9.75 -9.72
N LYS A 3 13.91 -8.44 -9.41
CA LYS A 3 13.13 -7.84 -8.30
C LYS A 3 11.62 -8.10 -8.42
N LEU A 4 11.08 -8.03 -9.64
CA LEU A 4 9.65 -8.31 -9.93
C LEU A 4 9.34 -9.80 -9.78
N ALA A 5 10.20 -10.67 -10.33
CA ALA A 5 10.04 -12.12 -10.23
C ALA A 5 10.10 -12.60 -8.77
N TRP A 6 11.02 -12.08 -7.97
CA TRP A 6 11.16 -12.39 -6.55
C TRP A 6 9.99 -11.84 -5.71
N ARG A 7 9.41 -10.69 -6.09
CA ARG A 7 8.14 -10.24 -5.49
C ARG A 7 6.98 -11.16 -5.85
N ARG A 8 6.95 -11.66 -7.09
CA ARG A 8 5.89 -12.55 -7.57
C ARG A 8 5.99 -13.94 -6.93
N SER A 9 7.18 -14.42 -6.58
CA SER A 9 7.35 -15.72 -5.92
C SER A 9 6.74 -15.76 -4.52
N ARG A 10 6.67 -14.63 -3.80
CA ARG A 10 5.97 -14.49 -2.50
C ARG A 10 4.49 -14.84 -2.56
N TYR A 11 3.93 -14.86 -3.76
CA TYR A 11 2.53 -15.12 -4.03
C TYR A 11 2.24 -16.56 -4.50
N LEU A 12 3.27 -17.42 -4.56
CA LEU A 12 3.15 -18.85 -4.90
C LEU A 12 2.68 -19.73 -3.74
N THR A 13 2.54 -19.16 -2.54
CA THR A 13 1.94 -19.84 -1.39
C THR A 13 0.42 -19.73 -1.41
N ARG A 14 -0.27 -20.81 -1.02
CA ARG A 14 -1.73 -20.81 -0.79
C ARG A 14 -2.13 -20.39 0.62
N ASP A 15 -1.15 -20.21 1.53
CA ASP A 15 -1.41 -19.77 2.90
C ASP A 15 -1.84 -18.29 2.93
N PRO A 16 -3.09 -17.97 3.32
CA PRO A 16 -3.63 -16.61 3.34
C PRO A 16 -2.84 -15.68 4.26
N ARG A 17 -2.23 -16.18 5.34
CA ARG A 17 -1.43 -15.36 6.27
C ARG A 17 -0.12 -14.90 5.64
N ARG A 18 0.54 -15.79 4.88
CA ARG A 18 1.74 -15.44 4.11
C ARG A 18 1.38 -14.48 2.97
N LEU A 19 0.23 -14.66 2.35
CA LEU A 19 -0.27 -13.75 1.32
C LEU A 19 -0.54 -12.34 1.86
N ALA A 20 -1.17 -12.23 3.03
CA ALA A 20 -1.34 -10.98 3.74
C ALA A 20 0.02 -10.35 4.06
N GLY A 21 0.96 -11.12 4.61
CA GLY A 21 2.32 -10.66 4.90
C GLY A 21 3.04 -10.10 3.66
N ALA A 22 2.88 -10.76 2.50
CA ALA A 22 3.42 -10.30 1.23
C ALA A 22 2.76 -8.99 0.75
N ALA A 23 1.44 -8.88 0.83
CA ALA A 23 0.70 -7.69 0.43
C ALA A 23 1.07 -6.47 1.30
N ARG A 24 1.18 -6.66 2.62
CA ARG A 24 1.66 -5.64 3.57
C ARG A 24 3.06 -5.14 3.19
N ARG A 25 4.00 -6.07 2.99
CA ARG A 25 5.39 -5.73 2.65
C ARG A 25 5.48 -5.04 1.29
N GLU A 26 4.65 -5.43 0.32
CA GLU A 26 4.60 -4.77 -0.98
C GLU A 26 4.12 -3.31 -0.89
N LEU A 27 3.11 -3.02 -0.05
CA LEU A 27 2.71 -1.63 0.20
C LEU A 27 3.83 -0.85 0.89
N ALA A 28 4.42 -1.41 1.95
CA ALA A 28 5.51 -0.76 2.67
C ALA A 28 6.69 -0.42 1.75
N ASP A 29 7.13 -1.37 0.93
CA ASP A 29 8.19 -1.14 -0.04
C ASP A 29 7.78 -0.06 -1.07
N PHE A 30 6.52 -0.06 -1.54
CA PHE A 30 6.05 0.94 -2.49
C PHE A 30 6.05 2.35 -1.90
N LEU A 31 5.67 2.50 -0.64
CA LEU A 31 5.70 3.78 0.07
C LEU A 31 7.15 4.25 0.29
N ALA A 32 8.05 3.34 0.65
CA ALA A 32 9.48 3.62 0.74
C ALA A 32 10.06 4.06 -0.62
N ASP A 33 9.65 3.43 -1.73
CA ASP A 33 10.02 3.86 -3.09
C ASP A 33 9.50 5.29 -3.42
N GLN A 34 8.51 5.82 -2.68
CA GLN A 34 8.02 7.21 -2.80
C GLN A 34 8.66 8.17 -1.78
N GLY A 35 9.63 7.72 -0.99
CA GLY A 35 10.30 8.51 0.04
C GLY A 35 9.59 8.57 1.39
N VAL A 36 8.58 7.73 1.63
CA VAL A 36 7.89 7.65 2.93
C VAL A 36 8.62 6.68 3.85
N THR A 37 8.94 7.11 5.06
CA THR A 37 9.54 6.23 6.09
C THR A 37 8.47 5.28 6.64
N VAL A 38 8.70 3.97 6.47
CA VAL A 38 7.79 2.93 6.97
C VAL A 38 8.50 2.04 7.97
N GLY A 39 7.94 1.88 9.16
CA GLY A 39 8.46 0.95 10.16
C GLY A 39 8.41 -0.51 9.68
N ALA A 40 9.43 -1.31 9.99
CA ALA A 40 9.51 -2.71 9.56
C ALA A 40 8.28 -3.55 10.00
N SER A 41 7.73 -3.22 11.17
CA SER A 41 6.58 -3.86 11.80
C SER A 41 5.24 -3.16 11.52
N ALA A 42 5.21 -2.17 10.62
CA ALA A 42 4.00 -1.40 10.35
C ALA A 42 2.81 -2.31 10.01
N THR A 43 1.74 -2.13 10.77
CA THR A 43 0.44 -2.81 10.66
C THR A 43 -0.36 -2.28 9.47
N GLY A 44 -1.47 -2.96 9.13
CA GLY A 44 -2.37 -2.48 8.08
C GLY A 44 -2.92 -1.09 8.37
N GLU A 45 -3.20 -0.80 9.64
CA GLU A 45 -3.75 0.48 10.08
C GLU A 45 -2.71 1.59 10.04
N GLU A 46 -1.49 1.35 10.52
CA GLU A 46 -0.41 2.32 10.40
C GLU A 46 -0.07 2.62 8.93
N LEU A 47 -0.12 1.61 8.05
CA LEU A 47 0.02 1.83 6.61
C LEU A 47 -1.15 2.63 6.03
N HIS A 48 -2.37 2.45 6.52
CA HIS A 48 -3.51 3.28 6.13
C HIS A 48 -3.27 4.75 6.50
N GLU A 49 -2.92 5.02 7.76
CA GLU A 49 -2.70 6.37 8.26
C GLU A 49 -1.54 7.06 7.52
N LEU A 50 -0.44 6.35 7.26
CA LEU A 50 0.66 6.87 6.42
C LEU A 50 0.18 7.23 5.01
N VAL A 51 -0.61 6.38 4.36
CA VAL A 51 -1.12 6.68 3.01
C VAL A 51 -2.07 7.88 3.02
N ARG A 52 -2.89 8.00 4.07
CA ARG A 52 -3.81 9.11 4.23
C ARG A 52 -3.05 10.42 4.47
N ALA A 53 -2.06 10.41 5.36
CA ALA A 53 -1.25 11.58 5.70
C ALA A 53 -0.41 12.08 4.52
N GLU A 54 0.29 11.17 3.84
CA GLU A 54 1.26 11.53 2.78
C GLU A 54 0.60 11.81 1.43
N PHE A 55 -0.51 11.14 1.12
CA PHE A 55 -1.10 11.16 -0.22
C PHE A 55 -2.57 11.57 -0.26
N GLY A 56 -3.23 11.74 0.88
CA GLY A 56 -4.67 12.05 0.97
C GLY A 56 -5.57 10.94 0.42
N VAL A 57 -5.09 9.69 0.37
CA VAL A 57 -5.81 8.54 -0.20
C VAL A 57 -6.32 7.62 0.92
N ASP A 58 -7.56 7.14 0.79
CA ASP A 58 -8.12 6.19 1.74
C ASP A 58 -7.60 4.76 1.52
N GLY A 59 -6.87 4.25 2.51
CA GLY A 59 -6.31 2.89 2.57
C GLY A 59 -7.11 1.88 3.38
N ARG A 60 -8.24 2.27 4.01
CA ARG A 60 -9.02 1.39 4.90
C ARG A 60 -9.50 0.09 4.24
N PRO A 61 -9.96 0.08 2.97
CA PRO A 61 -10.36 -1.17 2.32
C PRO A 61 -9.21 -2.20 2.26
N PHE A 62 -7.98 -1.72 2.05
CA PHE A 62 -6.79 -2.57 2.08
C PHE A 62 -6.48 -3.04 3.51
N SER A 63 -6.45 -2.12 4.50
CA SER A 63 -6.19 -2.46 5.92
C SER A 63 -7.15 -3.54 6.41
N ARG A 64 -8.45 -3.38 6.11
CA ARG A 64 -9.49 -4.34 6.47
C ARG A 64 -9.29 -5.71 5.82
N ALA A 65 -9.14 -5.76 4.50
CA ALA A 65 -8.94 -7.02 3.78
C ALA A 65 -7.64 -7.73 4.24
N LEU A 66 -6.60 -6.97 4.56
CA LEU A 66 -5.36 -7.48 5.13
C LEU A 66 -5.57 -8.09 6.52
N GLY A 67 -6.35 -7.43 7.38
CA GLY A 67 -6.71 -7.93 8.70
C GLY A 67 -7.53 -9.22 8.61
N GLU A 68 -8.55 -9.24 7.76
CA GLU A 68 -9.39 -10.43 7.50
C GLU A 68 -8.55 -11.61 6.97
N ALA A 69 -7.60 -11.36 6.08
CA ALA A 69 -6.71 -12.41 5.55
C ALA A 69 -5.75 -12.97 6.61
N ARG A 70 -5.33 -12.16 7.59
CA ARG A 70 -4.34 -12.55 8.60
C ARG A 70 -4.98 -13.21 9.82
N PHE A 71 -6.12 -12.69 10.26
CA PHE A 71 -6.76 -13.02 11.53
C PHE A 71 -8.16 -13.61 11.39
N GLY A 72 -8.74 -13.60 10.18
CA GLY A 72 -10.06 -14.17 9.93
C GLY A 72 -10.08 -15.70 9.93
N PRO A 73 -11.28 -16.30 9.98
CA PRO A 73 -11.43 -17.76 9.95
C PRO A 73 -10.95 -18.32 8.61
N PRO A 74 -10.41 -19.56 8.57
CA PRO A 74 -9.73 -20.11 7.39
C PRO A 74 -10.55 -20.05 6.09
N GLY A 75 -11.86 -20.29 6.16
CA GLY A 75 -12.74 -20.25 4.99
C GLY A 75 -12.89 -18.84 4.37
N LEU A 76 -12.84 -17.80 5.18
CA LEU A 76 -12.91 -16.40 4.72
C LEU A 76 -11.53 -15.83 4.41
N ALA A 77 -10.49 -16.32 5.08
CA ALA A 77 -9.12 -15.82 4.95
C ALA A 77 -8.56 -15.96 3.52
N VAL A 78 -8.94 -17.01 2.78
CA VAL A 78 -8.51 -17.19 1.39
C VAL A 78 -9.09 -16.10 0.47
N ALA A 79 -10.41 -15.90 0.52
CA ALA A 79 -11.06 -14.84 -0.26
C ALA A 79 -10.57 -13.45 0.16
N ALA A 80 -10.35 -13.23 1.45
CA ALA A 80 -9.78 -11.99 1.98
C ALA A 80 -8.34 -11.77 1.51
N ALA A 81 -7.52 -12.82 1.38
CA ALA A 81 -6.16 -12.72 0.87
C ALA A 81 -6.14 -12.25 -0.59
N ASP A 82 -7.03 -12.78 -1.44
CA ASP A 82 -7.18 -12.30 -2.81
C ASP A 82 -7.75 -10.87 -2.86
N GLY A 83 -8.72 -10.58 -1.99
CA GLY A 83 -9.26 -9.23 -1.77
C GLY A 83 -8.16 -8.22 -1.41
N SER A 84 -7.25 -8.58 -0.49
CA SER A 84 -6.15 -7.71 -0.05
C SER A 84 -5.20 -7.36 -1.20
N ARG A 85 -4.92 -8.30 -2.11
CA ARG A 85 -4.12 -8.04 -3.31
C ARG A 85 -4.83 -7.13 -4.30
N ARG A 86 -6.13 -7.34 -4.50
CA ARG A 86 -6.96 -6.48 -5.36
C ARG A 86 -6.95 -5.05 -4.82
N GLU A 87 -7.24 -4.88 -3.54
CA GLU A 87 -7.26 -3.58 -2.88
C GLU A 87 -5.88 -2.91 -2.88
N LEU A 88 -4.80 -3.68 -2.70
CA LEU A 88 -3.44 -3.18 -2.84
C LEU A 88 -3.18 -2.55 -4.21
N ARG A 89 -3.55 -3.24 -5.29
CA ARG A 89 -3.37 -2.72 -6.65
C ARG A 89 -4.19 -1.45 -6.87
N LEU A 90 -5.42 -1.41 -6.36
CA LEU A 90 -6.27 -0.22 -6.42
C LEU A 90 -5.68 0.94 -5.62
N LEU A 91 -5.14 0.66 -4.44
CA LEU A 91 -4.50 1.66 -3.58
C LEU A 91 -3.25 2.24 -4.24
N GLN A 92 -2.34 1.40 -4.75
CA GLN A 92 -1.16 1.87 -5.48
C GLN A 92 -1.55 2.73 -6.71
N ARG A 93 -2.60 2.34 -7.45
CA ARG A 93 -3.11 3.15 -8.57
C ARG A 93 -3.65 4.51 -8.10
N ARG A 94 -4.38 4.54 -6.98
CA ARG A 94 -4.89 5.79 -6.39
C ARG A 94 -3.75 6.71 -5.93
N ILE A 95 -2.73 6.16 -5.27
CA ILE A 95 -1.53 6.92 -4.85
C ILE A 95 -0.77 7.46 -6.07
N ARG A 96 -0.52 6.64 -7.10
CA ARG A 96 0.13 7.12 -8.34
C ARG A 96 -0.62 8.27 -9.00
N ARG A 97 -1.95 8.23 -8.97
CA ARG A 97 -2.78 9.33 -9.48
C ARG A 97 -2.69 10.58 -8.60
N SER A 98 -2.64 10.43 -7.28
CA SER A 98 -2.53 11.58 -6.36
C SER A 98 -1.14 12.23 -6.40
N LEU A 99 -0.07 11.48 -6.63
CA LEU A 99 1.28 12.02 -6.80
C LEU A 99 1.35 13.11 -7.88
N THR A 100 0.70 12.90 -9.03
CA THR A 100 0.63 13.92 -10.09
C THR A 100 -0.09 15.20 -9.64
N ARG A 101 -0.97 15.12 -8.64
CA ARG A 101 -1.67 16.28 -8.04
C ARG A 101 -0.81 16.94 -6.98
N VAL A 102 -0.16 16.16 -6.12
CA VAL A 102 0.75 16.65 -5.07
C VAL A 102 1.96 17.34 -5.68
N GLN A 103 2.57 16.76 -6.73
CA GLN A 103 3.66 17.38 -7.47
C GLN A 103 3.22 18.68 -8.14
N ARG A 104 1.99 18.73 -8.70
CA ARG A 104 1.41 19.98 -9.21
C ARG A 104 1.23 21.01 -8.10
N LEU A 105 0.66 20.64 -6.96
CA LEU A 105 0.50 21.52 -5.80
C LEU A 105 1.83 22.05 -5.28
N ARG A 106 2.84 21.20 -5.10
CA ARG A 106 4.19 21.62 -4.70
C ARG A 106 4.83 22.55 -5.72
N GLY A 107 4.68 22.28 -7.02
CA GLY A 107 5.14 23.18 -8.09
C GLY A 107 4.44 24.54 -8.06
N PHE A 108 3.12 24.57 -7.84
CA PHE A 108 2.36 25.82 -7.70
C PHE A 108 2.78 26.62 -6.45
N VAL A 109 3.01 25.96 -5.31
CA VAL A 109 3.49 26.62 -4.08
C VAL A 109 4.91 27.15 -4.26
N ALA A 110 5.81 26.38 -4.88
CA ALA A 110 7.18 26.81 -5.17
C ALA A 110 7.22 28.04 -6.10
N LEU A 111 6.41 28.05 -7.18
CA LEU A 111 6.28 29.21 -8.07
C LEU A 111 5.71 30.44 -7.37
N ARG A 112 4.86 30.26 -6.36
CA ARG A 112 4.32 31.36 -5.56
C ARG A 112 5.35 31.96 -4.60
N SER A 113 6.30 31.16 -4.12
CA SER A 113 7.37 31.61 -3.21
C SER A 113 8.50 32.40 -3.89
N LEU A 114 8.63 32.29 -5.22
CA LEU A 114 9.62 33.04 -6.00
C LEU A 114 9.11 34.41 -6.50
N ARG A 115 7.92 34.82 -6.06
CA ARG A 115 7.27 36.08 -6.46
C ARG A 115 7.08 37.08 -5.31
N THR A 116 7.81 36.88 -4.21
CA THR A 116 7.98 37.82 -3.09
C THR A 116 9.44 38.17 -2.99
#